data_AF-A0A544Y4V5-F1
#
_entry.id   AF-A0A544Y4V5-F1
#
_cell.length_a   1.000
_cell.length_b   1.000
_cell.length_c   1.000
_cell.angle_alpha   90.00
_cell.angle_beta   90.00
_cell.angle_gamma   90.00
#
_symmetry.space_group_name_H-M   'P 1'
#
loop_
_entity.id
_entity.type
_entity.pdbx_description
1 polymer ?
#
loop_
_entity_poly.entity_id
_entity_poly.type
_entity_poly.pdbx_seq_one_letter_code
_entity_poly.pdbx_strand_id
1 'polypeptide(L)'
;MTTTGRLDGATVEVIRNYLVSVGEQMRRTLVRAAFNPVIYEVLDFGISLYNGELELMAEAAGITHFLGANDYAIRKGVEYVGRENMASGDVYLLNYPYWSGAHSYDAMLFAPVFRDGKDGPAAYLAVRAHWMDLGAKAPGYVLDSTDMHQEGLIFPGTKIVSRGEPVHDILELVRFNSRLPDLTIGDFHAQLAALRTGEIRLAQVWEKFGGDTVDQAVRQIIEHGERVSRKGVAALPDGTWTAVEYCDDDSITDDLIRMEVKVTIDGDRMIVDFNGSDGAVLGPVNLPIGSTESLAKATLKELTSPHEPTNAGHFRNLEVRADPGNFFHAVYPSATFTQWSAIVAFEMLHKALAGVIASIPASSGGDEPGFMALGHDPRTGRDFVISNNEGIGWGATRDHDGANAQQHPSQSVVRNTPIEVLEHKSTIFHERLELIPDSGGAGKFRGGVGVLRQVRYLADGEVLSMKKKSKTRPWALDGGHEPEPSEMVLWPGTDRAKRVGMYRAAMKAGDRFINRTAGGGGYGNPLDRDPAAVVADVLDGYVTAESAERLYGVIVNGPGDWRPTPARTARATEVSRRTKEG
;
A
#
# COMPACT_ATOMS: atom_id res chain seq x y z
N MET A 1 -25.43 14.93 -36.14
CA MET A 1 -24.90 16.30 -36.17
C MET A 1 -25.67 17.16 -35.19
N THR A 2 -25.09 17.36 -34.01
CA THR A 2 -25.24 18.54 -33.15
C THR A 2 -23.91 18.59 -32.41
N THR A 3 -23.04 19.53 -32.78
CA THR A 3 -21.84 19.85 -32.01
C THR A 3 -22.32 20.37 -30.66
N THR A 4 -22.48 19.49 -29.67
CA THR A 4 -22.76 19.87 -28.30
C THR A 4 -21.54 20.66 -27.81
N GLY A 5 -21.74 21.97 -27.65
CA GLY A 5 -20.71 22.87 -27.13
C GLY A 5 -20.11 22.32 -25.83
N ARG A 6 -18.85 22.65 -25.57
CA ARG A 6 -18.16 22.29 -24.33
C ARG A 6 -19.02 22.72 -23.13
N LEU A 7 -19.33 21.77 -22.23
CA LEU A 7 -20.04 22.06 -20.98
C LEU A 7 -19.31 23.14 -20.18
N ASP A 8 -20.06 23.96 -19.45
CA ASP A 8 -19.48 24.93 -18.53
C ASP A 8 -18.79 24.24 -17.34
N GLY A 9 -17.83 24.94 -16.73
CA GLY A 9 -17.01 24.37 -15.65
C GLY A 9 -17.82 24.00 -14.39
N ALA A 10 -18.91 24.72 -14.10
CA ALA A 10 -19.71 24.44 -12.91
C ALA A 10 -20.48 23.12 -13.08
N THR A 11 -21.08 22.88 -14.24
CA THR A 11 -21.74 21.60 -14.57
C THR A 11 -20.75 20.44 -14.48
N VAL A 12 -19.54 20.60 -15.03
CA VAL A 12 -18.49 19.56 -14.99
C VAL A 12 -18.05 19.26 -13.55
N GLU A 13 -17.83 20.28 -12.71
CA GLU A 13 -17.49 20.11 -11.30
C GLU A 13 -18.60 19.42 -10.50
N VAL A 14 -19.85 19.81 -10.72
CA VAL A 14 -20.98 19.16 -10.05
C VAL A 14 -21.02 17.67 -10.41
N ILE A 15 -20.97 17.31 -11.69
CA ILE A 15 -21.00 15.91 -12.13
C ILE A 15 -19.80 15.13 -11.57
N ARG A 16 -18.59 15.70 -11.56
CA ARG A 16 -17.40 15.09 -10.93
C ARG A 16 -17.68 14.73 -9.47
N ASN A 17 -18.22 15.66 -8.69
CA ASN A 17 -18.52 15.42 -7.26
C ASN A 17 -19.58 14.32 -7.08
N TYR A 18 -20.58 14.23 -7.98
CA TYR A 18 -21.53 13.13 -7.97
C TYR A 18 -20.86 11.78 -8.26
N LEU A 19 -19.95 11.70 -9.24
CA LEU A 19 -19.21 10.48 -9.56
C LEU A 19 -18.31 10.03 -8.40
N VAL A 20 -17.57 10.95 -7.78
CA VAL A 20 -16.79 10.68 -6.55
C VAL A 20 -17.72 10.21 -5.42
N SER A 21 -18.89 10.83 -5.28
CA SER A 21 -19.89 10.42 -4.28
C SER A 21 -20.45 9.01 -4.52
N VAL A 22 -20.53 8.54 -5.78
CA VAL A 22 -20.89 7.14 -6.08
C VAL A 22 -19.84 6.21 -5.48
N GLY A 23 -18.55 6.45 -5.76
CA GLY A 23 -17.45 5.68 -5.18
C GLY A 23 -17.49 5.65 -3.65
N GLU A 24 -17.65 6.81 -3.01
CA GLU A 24 -17.73 6.89 -1.54
C GLU A 24 -18.96 6.18 -0.94
N GLN A 25 -20.05 6.06 -1.70
CA GLN A 25 -21.20 5.27 -1.29
C GLN A 25 -20.94 3.77 -1.39
N MET A 26 -20.31 3.32 -2.48
CA MET A 26 -19.85 1.94 -2.61
C MET A 26 -18.91 1.57 -1.45
N ARG A 27 -17.94 2.46 -1.13
CA ARG A 27 -17.00 2.29 -0.03
C ARG A 27 -17.68 2.14 1.32
N ARG A 28 -18.62 3.02 1.64
CA ARG A 28 -19.37 2.94 2.91
C ARG A 28 -20.22 1.67 3.01
N THR A 29 -20.77 1.19 1.89
CA THR A 29 -21.49 -0.09 1.86
C THR A 29 -20.54 -1.25 2.14
N LEU A 30 -19.39 -1.31 1.45
CA LEU A 30 -18.39 -2.37 1.65
C LEU A 30 -17.93 -2.44 3.11
N VAL A 31 -17.45 -1.32 3.65
CA VAL A 31 -16.91 -1.25 5.02
C VAL A 31 -17.95 -1.66 6.08
N ARG A 32 -19.23 -1.33 5.88
CA ARG A 32 -20.29 -1.69 6.85
C ARG A 32 -20.79 -3.12 6.72
N ALA A 33 -20.60 -3.75 5.56
CA ALA A 33 -21.10 -5.09 5.27
C ALA A 33 -20.03 -6.18 5.38
N ALA A 34 -18.75 -5.80 5.38
CA ALA A 34 -17.63 -6.73 5.43
C ALA A 34 -17.56 -7.52 6.76
N PHE A 35 -17.08 -8.75 6.67
CA PHE A 35 -16.96 -9.69 7.78
C PHE A 35 -15.53 -9.71 8.33
N ASN A 36 -14.56 -9.37 7.50
CA ASN A 36 -13.14 -9.40 7.79
C ASN A 36 -12.60 -8.04 8.28
N PRO A 37 -11.92 -7.98 9.45
CA PRO A 37 -11.27 -6.76 9.95
C PRO A 37 -10.30 -6.12 8.95
N VAL A 38 -9.66 -6.90 8.08
CA VAL A 38 -8.77 -6.37 7.03
C VAL A 38 -9.52 -5.41 6.08
N ILE A 39 -10.82 -5.62 5.87
CA ILE A 39 -11.62 -4.73 5.02
C ILE A 39 -12.18 -3.55 5.83
N TYR A 40 -12.74 -3.77 7.03
CA TYR A 40 -13.46 -2.71 7.76
C TYR A 40 -12.62 -1.89 8.75
N GLU A 41 -11.50 -2.41 9.27
CA GLU A 41 -10.55 -1.66 10.11
C GLU A 41 -9.37 -1.16 9.28
N VAL A 42 -8.68 -2.07 8.58
CA VAL A 42 -7.43 -1.78 7.84
C VAL A 42 -7.72 -1.03 6.53
N LEU A 43 -8.87 -1.26 5.90
CA LEU A 43 -9.28 -0.68 4.61
C LEU A 43 -8.49 -1.20 3.39
N ASP A 44 -8.13 -2.48 3.43
CA ASP A 44 -7.46 -3.17 2.32
C ASP A 44 -8.45 -3.58 1.22
N PHE A 45 -8.84 -2.60 0.41
CA PHE A 45 -9.72 -2.76 -0.74
C PHE A 45 -9.49 -1.64 -1.75
N GLY A 46 -9.91 -1.85 -3.01
CA GLY A 46 -9.86 -0.83 -4.06
C GLY A 46 -11.20 -0.73 -4.79
N ILE A 47 -11.76 0.48 -4.88
CA ILE A 47 -13.06 0.73 -5.53
C ILE A 47 -12.89 1.72 -6.68
N SER A 48 -13.34 1.33 -7.87
CA SER A 48 -13.09 2.11 -9.10
C SER A 48 -14.31 2.10 -10.02
N LEU A 49 -14.53 3.23 -10.69
CA LEU A 49 -15.58 3.42 -11.69
C LEU A 49 -14.97 3.79 -13.03
N TYR A 50 -15.36 3.08 -14.08
CA TYR A 50 -14.84 3.24 -15.43
C TYR A 50 -15.95 3.62 -16.42
N ASN A 51 -15.64 4.44 -17.41
CA ASN A 51 -16.56 4.70 -18.52
C ASN A 51 -16.64 3.48 -19.47
N GLY A 52 -17.47 3.57 -20.50
CA GLY A 52 -17.62 2.52 -21.51
C GLY A 52 -16.31 2.17 -22.21
N GLU A 53 -15.36 3.10 -22.25
CA GLU A 53 -14.03 2.99 -22.84
C GLU A 53 -12.95 2.45 -21.87
N LEU A 54 -13.34 2.06 -20.65
CA LEU A 54 -12.45 1.56 -19.59
C LEU A 54 -11.47 2.61 -19.05
N GLU A 55 -11.82 3.89 -19.16
CA GLU A 55 -11.09 4.98 -18.51
C GLU A 55 -11.67 5.24 -17.12
N LEU A 56 -10.79 5.27 -16.11
CA LEU A 56 -11.13 5.59 -14.73
C LEU A 56 -11.79 6.98 -14.65
N MET A 57 -13.04 7.01 -14.20
CA MET A 57 -13.83 8.23 -13.97
C MET A 57 -13.64 8.77 -12.56
N ALA A 58 -13.68 7.86 -11.59
CA ALA A 58 -13.57 8.13 -10.16
C ALA A 58 -13.19 6.84 -9.43
N GLU A 59 -12.64 6.99 -8.23
CA GLU A 59 -12.35 5.91 -7.30
C GLU A 59 -12.66 6.36 -5.88
N ALA A 60 -12.72 5.40 -4.96
CA ALA A 60 -12.79 5.67 -3.53
C ALA A 60 -11.62 5.00 -2.84
N ALA A 61 -10.92 5.77 -2.01
CA ALA A 61 -9.66 5.34 -1.41
C ALA A 61 -9.89 4.19 -0.41
N GLY A 62 -9.27 3.04 -0.71
CA GLY A 62 -8.65 2.17 0.31
C GLY A 62 -7.14 2.39 0.21
N ILE A 63 -6.31 1.35 0.33
CA ILE A 63 -4.85 1.49 0.34
C ILE A 63 -4.31 2.34 -0.84
N THR A 64 -3.30 3.17 -0.57
CA THR A 64 -2.73 4.09 -1.59
C THR A 64 -2.15 3.34 -2.77
N HIS A 65 -1.58 2.15 -2.56
CA HIS A 65 -1.12 1.25 -3.63
C HIS A 65 -2.22 0.85 -4.62
N PHE A 66 -3.50 0.92 -4.24
CA PHE A 66 -4.62 0.61 -5.12
C PHE A 66 -5.11 1.78 -5.99
N LEU A 67 -4.43 2.93 -5.93
CA LEU A 67 -4.70 4.08 -6.78
C LEU A 67 -4.52 3.72 -8.27
N GLY A 68 -5.62 3.66 -9.02
CA GLY A 68 -5.59 3.19 -10.42
C GLY A 68 -5.13 1.72 -10.60
N ALA A 69 -5.15 0.90 -9.54
CA ALA A 69 -4.66 -0.48 -9.61
C ALA A 69 -5.62 -1.46 -10.28
N ASN A 70 -6.91 -1.11 -10.33
CA ASN A 70 -7.89 -1.88 -11.07
C ASN A 70 -7.82 -1.61 -12.58
N ASP A 71 -7.05 -0.62 -13.05
CA ASP A 71 -7.05 -0.20 -14.46
C ASP A 71 -6.52 -1.29 -15.40
N TYR A 72 -5.44 -1.96 -15.00
CA TYR A 72 -4.88 -3.07 -15.76
C TYR A 72 -5.83 -4.27 -15.73
N ALA A 73 -6.37 -4.57 -14.53
CA ALA A 73 -7.26 -5.68 -14.28
C ALA A 73 -8.58 -5.59 -15.03
N ILE A 74 -9.24 -4.43 -15.04
CA ILE A 74 -10.52 -4.27 -15.72
C ILE A 74 -10.37 -4.41 -17.23
N ARG A 75 -9.27 -3.92 -17.80
CA ARG A 75 -8.97 -4.10 -19.23
C ARG A 75 -8.79 -5.57 -19.57
N LYS A 76 -7.99 -6.30 -18.78
CA LYS A 76 -7.80 -7.75 -18.96
C LYS A 76 -9.07 -8.57 -18.75
N GLY A 77 -9.85 -8.25 -17.72
CA GLY A 77 -11.11 -8.94 -17.43
C GLY A 77 -12.14 -8.75 -18.55
N VAL A 78 -12.30 -7.53 -19.05
CA VAL A 78 -13.23 -7.23 -20.15
C VAL A 78 -12.74 -7.82 -21.48
N GLU A 79 -11.43 -7.77 -21.76
CA GLU A 79 -10.79 -8.44 -22.91
C GLU A 79 -11.09 -9.95 -22.91
N TYR A 80 -10.90 -10.60 -21.76
CA TYR A 80 -11.08 -12.05 -21.63
C TYR A 80 -12.55 -12.48 -21.73
N VAL A 81 -13.46 -11.75 -21.07
CA VAL A 81 -14.88 -12.11 -21.06
C VAL A 81 -15.55 -11.81 -22.41
N GLY A 82 -15.14 -10.74 -23.10
CA GLY A 82 -15.82 -10.23 -24.29
C GLY A 82 -17.05 -9.41 -23.94
N ARG A 83 -17.13 -8.18 -24.48
CA ARG A 83 -18.21 -7.21 -24.17
C ARG A 83 -19.59 -7.73 -24.58
N GLU A 84 -19.64 -8.52 -25.63
CA GLU A 84 -20.84 -9.16 -26.18
C GLU A 84 -21.41 -10.26 -25.28
N ASN A 85 -20.60 -10.81 -24.36
CA ASN A 85 -21.00 -11.88 -23.44
C ASN A 85 -21.48 -11.34 -22.07
N MET A 86 -21.60 -10.02 -21.96
CA MET A 86 -21.99 -9.30 -20.76
C MET A 86 -23.45 -8.89 -20.81
N ALA A 87 -24.16 -9.10 -19.71
CA ALA A 87 -25.52 -8.63 -19.51
C ALA A 87 -25.66 -7.80 -18.23
N SER A 88 -26.70 -6.96 -18.18
CA SER A 88 -27.05 -6.24 -16.96
C SER A 88 -27.29 -7.21 -15.80
N GLY A 89 -26.69 -6.90 -14.64
CA GLY A 89 -26.73 -7.73 -13.44
C GLY A 89 -25.71 -8.88 -13.41
N ASP A 90 -24.89 -9.05 -14.45
CA ASP A 90 -23.76 -9.98 -14.38
C ASP A 90 -22.63 -9.40 -13.51
N VAL A 91 -21.93 -10.26 -12.77
CA VAL A 91 -20.71 -9.90 -12.03
C VAL A 91 -19.66 -10.98 -12.27
N TYR A 92 -18.42 -10.53 -12.47
CA TYR A 92 -17.29 -11.38 -12.80
C TYR A 92 -16.21 -11.30 -11.73
N LEU A 93 -15.63 -12.45 -11.40
CA LEU A 93 -14.53 -12.60 -10.44
C LEU A 93 -13.19 -12.76 -11.18
N LEU A 94 -12.24 -11.89 -10.87
CA LEU A 94 -10.87 -11.91 -11.38
C LEU A 94 -9.88 -11.86 -10.22
N ASN A 95 -9.04 -12.89 -10.09
CA ASN A 95 -7.91 -12.93 -9.16
C ASN A 95 -6.65 -13.59 -9.77
N TYR A 96 -6.63 -13.86 -11.08
CA TYR A 96 -5.45 -14.36 -11.75
C TYR A 96 -4.34 -13.28 -11.74
N PRO A 97 -3.23 -13.47 -11.01
CA PRO A 97 -2.35 -12.37 -10.57
C PRO A 97 -1.74 -11.57 -11.72
N TYR A 98 -1.35 -12.24 -12.80
CA TYR A 98 -0.77 -11.61 -13.99
C TYR A 98 -1.74 -10.70 -14.72
N TRP A 99 -3.04 -10.83 -14.46
CA TRP A 99 -4.10 -9.98 -15.02
C TRP A 99 -4.70 -9.05 -13.97
N SER A 100 -4.95 -9.52 -12.75
CA SER A 100 -5.49 -8.68 -11.67
C SER A 100 -4.48 -7.62 -11.21
N GLY A 101 -3.17 -7.85 -11.40
CA GLY A 101 -2.16 -6.93 -10.91
C GLY A 101 -2.04 -6.93 -9.38
N ALA A 102 -2.44 -8.03 -8.74
CA ALA A 102 -2.38 -8.25 -7.29
C ALA A 102 -2.25 -9.74 -7.00
N HIS A 103 -2.06 -10.12 -5.74
CA HIS A 103 -1.97 -11.53 -5.38
C HIS A 103 -3.36 -12.19 -5.40
N SER A 104 -3.40 -13.53 -5.42
CA SER A 104 -4.64 -14.29 -5.69
C SER A 104 -5.75 -14.12 -4.64
N TYR A 105 -5.46 -13.58 -3.44
CA TYR A 105 -6.49 -13.33 -2.43
C TYR A 105 -7.14 -11.95 -2.57
N ASP A 106 -6.54 -11.05 -3.34
CA ASP A 106 -7.15 -9.77 -3.69
C ASP A 106 -8.17 -9.96 -4.82
N ALA A 107 -9.29 -10.57 -4.45
CA ALA A 107 -10.37 -10.90 -5.35
C ALA A 107 -11.06 -9.64 -5.88
N MET A 108 -10.96 -9.41 -7.19
CA MET A 108 -11.66 -8.31 -7.85
C MET A 108 -12.98 -8.79 -8.42
N LEU A 109 -14.08 -8.22 -7.93
CA LEU A 109 -15.37 -8.29 -8.60
C LEU A 109 -15.54 -7.10 -9.52
N PHE A 110 -15.99 -7.33 -10.75
CA PHE A 110 -16.39 -6.25 -11.65
C PHE A 110 -17.74 -6.49 -12.32
N ALA A 111 -18.48 -5.41 -12.54
CA ALA A 111 -19.83 -5.42 -13.09
C ALA A 111 -19.96 -4.44 -14.26
N PRO A 112 -20.46 -4.87 -15.44
CA PRO A 112 -20.86 -3.97 -16.52
C PRO A 112 -22.20 -3.29 -16.20
N VAL A 113 -22.23 -1.97 -16.34
CA VAL A 113 -23.43 -1.15 -16.10
C VAL A 113 -24.00 -0.68 -17.43
N PHE A 114 -25.30 -0.90 -17.62
CA PHE A 114 -26.02 -0.56 -18.84
C PHE A 114 -26.95 0.64 -18.60
N ARG A 115 -27.28 1.37 -19.67
CA ARG A 115 -28.26 2.46 -19.65
C ARG A 115 -29.01 2.54 -20.97
N ASP A 116 -30.18 3.14 -20.95
CA ASP A 116 -31.00 3.33 -22.15
C ASP A 116 -30.27 4.17 -23.21
N GLY A 117 -30.46 3.80 -24.47
CA GLY A 117 -29.86 4.50 -25.62
C GLY A 117 -28.36 4.27 -25.82
N LYS A 118 -27.73 3.35 -25.09
CA LYS A 118 -26.34 2.93 -25.32
C LYS A 118 -26.27 1.44 -25.66
N ASP A 119 -25.63 1.12 -26.78
CA ASP A 119 -25.34 -0.26 -27.15
C ASP A 119 -24.16 -0.79 -26.32
N GLY A 120 -24.41 -1.87 -25.58
CA GLY A 120 -23.42 -2.50 -24.70
C GLY A 120 -23.22 -1.79 -23.36
N PRO A 121 -22.21 -2.19 -22.58
CA PRO A 121 -21.91 -1.57 -21.28
C PRO A 121 -21.55 -0.09 -21.42
N ALA A 122 -22.25 0.76 -20.68
CA ALA A 122 -22.01 2.21 -20.61
C ALA A 122 -20.94 2.59 -19.57
N ALA A 123 -20.72 1.74 -18.58
CA ALA A 123 -19.70 1.90 -17.55
C ALA A 123 -19.31 0.52 -16.97
N TYR A 124 -18.26 0.50 -16.17
CA TYR A 124 -17.87 -0.67 -15.38
C TYR A 124 -17.58 -0.24 -13.94
N LEU A 125 -17.98 -1.07 -12.99
CA LEU A 125 -17.67 -0.90 -11.58
C LEU A 125 -16.73 -2.02 -11.17
N ALA A 126 -15.72 -1.71 -10.37
CA ALA A 126 -14.80 -2.69 -9.81
C ALA A 126 -14.68 -2.51 -8.30
N VAL A 127 -14.70 -3.63 -7.58
CA VAL A 127 -14.42 -3.72 -6.15
C VAL A 127 -13.43 -4.85 -5.94
N ARG A 128 -12.21 -4.52 -5.54
CA ARG A 128 -11.19 -5.45 -5.06
C ARG A 128 -11.21 -5.47 -3.55
N ALA A 129 -11.14 -6.66 -2.96
CA ALA A 129 -11.01 -6.80 -1.52
C ALA A 129 -10.21 -8.06 -1.19
N HIS A 130 -9.52 -8.03 -0.05
CA HIS A 130 -8.74 -9.15 0.43
C HIS A 130 -9.64 -10.25 1.03
N TRP A 131 -9.73 -11.39 0.34
CA TRP A 131 -10.41 -12.58 0.83
C TRP A 131 -9.48 -13.42 1.71
N MET A 132 -10.00 -13.95 2.82
CA MET A 132 -9.14 -14.56 3.85
C MET A 132 -8.56 -15.91 3.47
N ASP A 133 -9.29 -16.70 2.67
CA ASP A 133 -8.84 -18.03 2.30
C ASP A 133 -9.52 -18.52 1.02
N LEU A 134 -8.68 -18.83 0.02
CA LEU A 134 -9.06 -19.46 -1.26
C LEU A 134 -8.38 -20.82 -1.46
N GLY A 135 -8.10 -21.54 -0.36
CA GLY A 135 -7.57 -22.91 -0.47
C GLY A 135 -6.13 -23.00 -0.96
N ALA A 136 -5.30 -21.98 -0.70
CA ALA A 136 -3.86 -22.04 -0.99
C ALA A 136 -3.17 -23.14 -0.17
N LYS A 137 -1.90 -23.48 -0.49
CA LYS A 137 -1.20 -24.63 0.15
C LYS A 137 -1.11 -24.55 1.67
N ALA A 138 -1.17 -23.33 2.23
CA ALA A 138 -1.17 -23.07 3.66
C ALA A 138 -2.27 -22.04 4.00
N PRO A 139 -2.81 -22.04 5.24
CA PRO A 139 -3.78 -21.03 5.69
C PRO A 139 -3.11 -19.65 5.82
N GLY A 140 -3.87 -18.58 5.62
CA GLY A 140 -3.35 -17.21 5.64
C GLY A 140 -2.35 -16.99 4.52
N TYR A 141 -1.24 -16.29 4.80
CA TYR A 141 -0.23 -16.07 3.77
C TYR A 141 0.68 -17.27 3.48
N VAL A 142 0.82 -17.61 2.20
CA VAL A 142 1.81 -18.56 1.68
C VAL A 142 3.13 -17.82 1.47
N LEU A 143 4.13 -18.12 2.30
CA LEU A 143 5.40 -17.38 2.30
C LEU A 143 6.48 -18.04 1.44
N ASP A 144 6.24 -19.28 1.00
CA ASP A 144 7.24 -20.16 0.38
C ASP A 144 6.69 -20.80 -0.90
N SER A 145 5.69 -20.19 -1.57
CA SER A 145 5.22 -20.72 -2.85
C SER A 145 6.29 -20.54 -3.92
N THR A 146 6.48 -21.57 -4.75
CA THR A 146 7.41 -21.56 -5.88
C THR A 146 6.70 -21.60 -7.22
N ASP A 147 5.39 -21.77 -7.19
CA ASP A 147 4.52 -21.86 -8.35
C ASP A 147 3.15 -21.28 -7.96
N MET A 148 2.53 -20.49 -8.85
CA MET A 148 1.25 -19.83 -8.59
C MET A 148 0.12 -20.81 -8.22
N HIS A 149 0.19 -22.07 -8.65
CA HIS A 149 -0.82 -23.08 -8.31
C HIS A 149 -0.81 -23.47 -6.83
N GLN A 150 0.21 -23.05 -6.07
CA GLN A 150 0.27 -23.19 -4.62
C GLN A 150 -0.48 -22.05 -3.90
N GLU A 151 -0.93 -21.02 -4.63
CA GLU A 151 -1.47 -19.76 -4.09
C GLU A 151 -3.01 -19.72 -4.08
N GLY A 152 -3.67 -20.86 -4.28
CA GLY A 152 -5.11 -21.02 -4.12
C GLY A 152 -5.90 -21.04 -5.43
N LEU A 153 -7.23 -20.95 -5.32
CA LEU A 153 -8.14 -20.99 -6.46
C LEU A 153 -8.00 -19.74 -7.35
N ILE A 154 -8.04 -19.97 -8.66
CA ILE A 154 -7.83 -18.95 -9.68
C ILE A 154 -9.06 -18.80 -10.57
N PHE A 155 -9.47 -17.56 -10.75
CA PHE A 155 -10.60 -17.11 -11.55
C PHE A 155 -10.12 -16.00 -12.50
N PRO A 156 -10.10 -16.23 -13.82
CA PRO A 156 -9.55 -15.29 -14.80
C PRO A 156 -10.57 -14.23 -15.29
N GLY A 157 -11.74 -14.13 -14.67
CA GLY A 157 -12.92 -13.41 -15.19
C GLY A 157 -14.17 -14.27 -15.16
N THR A 158 -14.32 -15.13 -14.15
CA THR A 158 -15.41 -16.12 -14.05
C THR A 158 -16.70 -15.41 -13.67
N LYS A 159 -17.79 -15.64 -14.42
CA LYS A 159 -19.12 -15.13 -14.06
C LYS A 159 -19.58 -15.77 -12.74
N ILE A 160 -19.69 -14.96 -11.69
CA ILE A 160 -20.07 -15.39 -10.32
C ILE A 160 -21.47 -14.92 -9.93
N VAL A 161 -22.01 -13.93 -10.64
CA VAL A 161 -23.44 -13.55 -10.60
C VAL A 161 -23.92 -13.48 -12.04
N SER A 162 -25.06 -14.09 -12.35
CA SER A 162 -25.71 -13.98 -13.64
C SER A 162 -27.06 -13.28 -13.51
N ARG A 163 -27.22 -12.15 -14.19
CA ARG A 163 -28.47 -11.36 -14.22
C ARG A 163 -29.06 -11.11 -12.83
N GLY A 164 -28.21 -10.77 -11.88
CA GLY A 164 -28.59 -10.47 -10.49
C GLY A 164 -28.56 -11.66 -9.54
N GLU A 165 -28.52 -12.90 -10.05
CA GLU A 165 -28.55 -14.13 -9.24
C GLU A 165 -27.15 -14.74 -9.09
N PRO A 166 -26.67 -15.02 -7.86
CA PRO A 166 -25.40 -15.67 -7.67
C PRO A 166 -25.34 -17.06 -8.33
N VAL A 167 -24.21 -17.37 -8.98
CA VAL A 167 -23.99 -18.67 -9.62
C VAL A 167 -23.63 -19.68 -8.55
N HIS A 168 -24.62 -20.47 -8.13
CA HIS A 168 -24.52 -21.40 -7.00
C HIS A 168 -23.27 -22.29 -7.07
N ASP A 169 -23.04 -22.96 -8.20
CA ASP A 169 -21.93 -23.90 -8.36
C ASP A 169 -20.57 -23.23 -8.15
N ILE A 170 -20.39 -21.98 -8.61
CA ILE A 170 -19.15 -21.23 -8.43
C ILE A 170 -18.97 -20.83 -6.96
N LEU A 171 -20.04 -20.40 -6.28
CA LEU A 171 -19.96 -20.08 -4.86
C LEU A 171 -19.66 -21.31 -4.00
N GLU A 172 -20.20 -22.48 -4.34
CA GLU A 172 -19.91 -23.70 -3.60
C GLU A 172 -18.47 -24.18 -3.84
N LEU A 173 -17.91 -23.98 -5.04
CA LEU A 173 -16.48 -24.20 -5.27
C LEU A 173 -15.61 -23.32 -4.37
N VAL A 174 -15.93 -22.03 -4.25
CA VAL A 174 -15.23 -21.13 -3.32
C VAL A 174 -15.42 -21.58 -1.87
N ARG A 175 -16.66 -21.84 -1.46
CA ARG A 175 -17.03 -22.20 -0.08
C ARG A 175 -16.30 -23.46 0.39
N PHE A 176 -16.34 -24.53 -0.38
CA PHE A 176 -15.76 -25.82 0.04
C PHE A 176 -14.24 -25.92 -0.11
N ASN A 177 -13.61 -24.97 -0.81
CA ASN A 177 -12.16 -24.84 -0.84
C ASN A 177 -11.63 -23.80 0.15
N SER A 178 -12.50 -23.17 0.93
CA SER A 178 -12.10 -22.20 1.95
C SER A 178 -12.05 -22.82 3.34
N ARG A 179 -10.99 -22.52 4.10
CA ARG A 179 -10.90 -22.81 5.54
C ARG A 179 -11.78 -21.89 6.39
N LEU A 180 -12.17 -20.75 5.83
CA LEU A 180 -12.97 -19.70 6.47
C LEU A 180 -14.21 -19.37 5.63
N PRO A 181 -15.07 -20.36 5.31
CA PRO A 181 -16.11 -20.22 4.29
C PRO A 181 -17.10 -19.10 4.58
N ASP A 182 -17.51 -18.92 5.84
CA ASP A 182 -18.48 -17.90 6.21
C ASP A 182 -17.93 -16.48 6.04
N LEU A 183 -16.64 -16.27 6.33
CA LEU A 183 -15.98 -14.98 6.13
C LEU A 183 -15.83 -14.69 4.63
N THR A 184 -15.30 -15.65 3.88
CA THR A 184 -15.07 -15.51 2.42
C THR A 184 -16.37 -15.24 1.66
N ILE A 185 -17.44 -15.99 1.94
CA ILE A 185 -18.74 -15.78 1.30
C ILE A 185 -19.42 -14.50 1.82
N GLY A 186 -19.23 -14.15 3.09
CA GLY A 186 -19.68 -12.87 3.65
C GLY A 186 -19.08 -11.67 2.92
N ASP A 187 -17.77 -11.68 2.69
CA ASP A 187 -17.07 -10.60 1.99
C ASP A 187 -17.42 -10.55 0.49
N PHE A 188 -17.67 -11.69 -0.16
CA PHE A 188 -18.27 -11.72 -1.51
C PHE A 188 -19.60 -10.96 -1.54
N HIS A 189 -20.50 -11.21 -0.57
CA HIS A 189 -21.78 -10.51 -0.49
C HIS A 189 -21.60 -9.02 -0.19
N ALA A 190 -20.60 -8.64 0.62
CA ALA A 190 -20.26 -7.24 0.87
C ALA A 190 -19.80 -6.52 -0.41
N GLN A 191 -18.94 -7.14 -1.22
CA GLN A 191 -18.53 -6.61 -2.52
C GLN A 191 -19.72 -6.52 -3.50
N LEU A 192 -20.58 -7.53 -3.55
CA LEU A 192 -21.80 -7.50 -4.39
C LEU A 192 -22.74 -6.35 -3.98
N ALA A 193 -22.92 -6.12 -2.68
CA ALA A 193 -23.71 -5.00 -2.18
C ALA A 193 -23.10 -3.64 -2.56
N ALA A 194 -21.76 -3.53 -2.52
CA ALA A 194 -21.06 -2.33 -2.96
C ALA A 194 -21.24 -2.08 -4.47
N LEU A 195 -21.10 -3.10 -5.32
CA LEU A 195 -21.35 -3.00 -6.77
C LEU A 195 -22.79 -2.57 -7.07
N ARG A 196 -23.79 -3.21 -6.45
CA ARG A 196 -25.21 -2.83 -6.60
C ARG A 196 -25.48 -1.39 -6.15
N THR A 197 -24.83 -0.94 -5.08
CA THR A 197 -24.90 0.46 -4.64
C THR A 197 -24.38 1.39 -5.74
N GLY A 198 -23.24 1.05 -6.33
CA GLY A 198 -22.65 1.80 -7.44
C GLY A 198 -23.58 1.87 -8.66
N GLU A 199 -24.19 0.76 -9.07
CA GLU A 199 -25.13 0.69 -10.20
C GLU A 199 -26.32 1.63 -9.98
N ILE A 200 -26.95 1.55 -8.81
CA ILE A 200 -28.11 2.39 -8.46
C ILE A 200 -27.73 3.87 -8.46
N ARG A 201 -26.59 4.22 -7.85
CA ARG A 201 -26.17 5.62 -7.75
C ARG A 201 -25.71 6.18 -9.08
N LEU A 202 -25.04 5.40 -9.91
CA LEU A 202 -24.64 5.84 -11.25
C LEU A 202 -25.86 6.03 -12.16
N ALA A 203 -26.86 5.16 -12.08
CA ALA A 203 -28.13 5.33 -12.78
C ALA A 203 -28.84 6.64 -12.38
N GLN A 204 -28.86 6.98 -11.08
CA GLN A 204 -29.41 8.25 -10.60
C GLN A 204 -28.66 9.48 -11.14
N VAL A 205 -27.35 9.38 -11.34
CA VAL A 205 -26.56 10.45 -11.97
C VAL A 205 -26.96 10.62 -13.43
N TRP A 206 -27.12 9.54 -14.19
CA TRP A 206 -27.58 9.61 -15.58
C TRP A 206 -29.02 10.11 -15.70
N GLU A 207 -29.93 9.68 -14.83
CA GLU A 207 -31.32 10.16 -14.80
C GLU A 207 -31.37 11.67 -14.52
N LYS A 208 -30.53 12.15 -13.59
CA LYS A 208 -30.52 13.55 -13.17
C LYS A 208 -29.94 14.50 -14.23
N PHE A 209 -28.85 14.12 -14.89
CA PHE A 209 -28.09 15.02 -15.77
C PHE A 209 -28.18 14.68 -17.26
N GLY A 210 -28.72 13.50 -17.60
CA GLY A 210 -28.72 12.95 -18.96
C GLY A 210 -27.42 12.23 -19.30
N GLY A 211 -27.52 11.06 -19.92
CA GLY A 211 -26.37 10.20 -20.24
C GLY A 211 -25.29 10.90 -21.08
N ASP A 212 -25.68 11.58 -22.16
CA ASP A 212 -24.75 12.27 -23.05
C ASP A 212 -24.01 13.43 -22.36
N THR A 213 -24.71 14.16 -21.47
CA THR A 213 -24.12 15.21 -20.64
C THR A 213 -23.07 14.64 -19.69
N VAL A 214 -23.38 13.51 -19.04
CA VAL A 214 -22.44 12.83 -18.14
C VAL A 214 -21.22 12.34 -18.90
N ASP A 215 -21.38 11.72 -20.08
CA ASP A 215 -20.25 11.27 -20.91
C ASP A 215 -19.36 12.44 -21.34
N GLN A 216 -19.98 13.56 -21.74
CA GLN A 216 -19.24 14.77 -22.11
C GLN A 216 -18.51 15.38 -20.89
N ALA A 217 -19.12 15.35 -19.70
CA ALA A 217 -18.48 15.80 -18.47
C ALA A 217 -17.29 14.90 -18.10
N VAL A 218 -17.45 13.57 -18.14
CA VAL A 218 -16.38 12.60 -17.90
C VAL A 218 -15.18 12.85 -18.81
N ARG A 219 -15.41 13.06 -20.11
CA ARG A 219 -14.33 13.42 -21.05
C ARG A 219 -13.57 14.67 -20.61
N GLN A 220 -14.29 15.73 -20.23
CA GLN A 220 -13.65 16.97 -19.78
C GLN A 220 -12.94 16.85 -18.42
N ILE A 221 -13.44 15.99 -17.52
CA ILE A 221 -12.80 15.67 -16.24
C ILE A 221 -11.44 14.99 -16.50
N ILE A 222 -11.43 13.99 -17.38
CA ILE A 222 -10.22 13.25 -17.74
C ILE A 222 -9.22 14.16 -18.47
N GLU A 223 -9.67 14.94 -19.45
CA GLU A 223 -8.82 15.94 -20.13
C GLU A 223 -8.24 16.98 -19.15
N HIS A 224 -8.98 17.33 -18.10
CA HIS A 224 -8.48 18.23 -17.06
C HIS A 224 -7.39 17.59 -16.22
N GLY A 225 -7.60 16.36 -15.74
CA GLY A 225 -6.59 15.61 -14.98
C GLY A 225 -5.30 15.43 -15.77
N GLU A 226 -5.39 15.20 -17.08
CA GLU A 226 -4.21 15.14 -17.96
C GLU A 226 -3.45 16.46 -18.00
N ARG A 227 -4.14 17.59 -18.18
CA ARG A 227 -3.48 18.91 -18.17
C ARG A 227 -2.82 19.21 -16.83
N VAL A 228 -3.45 18.83 -15.72
CA VAL A 228 -2.90 19.03 -14.37
C VAL A 228 -1.64 18.19 -14.19
N SER A 229 -1.70 16.89 -14.49
CA SER A 229 -0.55 15.99 -14.34
C SER A 229 0.63 16.41 -15.24
N ARG A 230 0.38 16.71 -16.52
CA ARG A 230 1.41 17.21 -17.45
C ARG A 230 2.07 18.50 -16.95
N LYS A 231 1.28 19.45 -16.44
CA LYS A 231 1.80 20.67 -15.83
C LYS A 231 2.64 20.38 -14.57
N GLY A 232 2.21 19.42 -13.75
CA GLY A 232 2.94 18.96 -12.59
C GLY A 232 4.31 18.38 -12.96
N VAL A 233 4.34 17.46 -13.94
CA VAL A 233 5.61 16.88 -14.44
C VAL A 233 6.52 17.94 -15.02
N ALA A 234 6.00 18.86 -15.84
CA ALA A 234 6.80 19.95 -16.43
C ALA A 234 7.36 20.96 -15.40
N ALA A 235 6.90 20.91 -14.15
CA ALA A 235 7.45 21.70 -13.05
C ALA A 235 8.56 20.96 -12.27
N LEU A 236 8.73 19.65 -12.52
CA LEU A 236 9.83 18.86 -11.99
C LEU A 236 11.11 19.11 -12.82
N PRO A 237 12.30 18.88 -12.25
CA PRO A 237 13.53 18.98 -13.03
C PRO A 237 13.55 17.92 -14.13
N ASP A 238 13.95 18.31 -15.35
CA ASP A 238 14.27 17.36 -16.42
C ASP A 238 15.57 16.62 -16.10
N GLY A 239 15.63 15.33 -16.41
CA GLY A 239 16.81 14.52 -16.15
C GLY A 239 16.51 13.04 -16.03
N THR A 240 17.53 12.27 -15.64
CA THR A 240 17.42 10.83 -15.39
C THR A 240 18.20 10.47 -14.15
N TRP A 241 17.55 9.74 -13.25
CA TRP A 241 18.11 9.32 -11.97
C TRP A 241 17.89 7.84 -11.75
N THR A 242 18.86 7.20 -11.10
CA THR A 242 18.84 5.78 -10.80
C THR A 242 18.92 5.58 -9.30
N ALA A 243 18.12 4.65 -8.77
CA ALA A 243 18.27 4.15 -7.42
C ALA A 243 18.36 2.63 -7.42
N VAL A 244 19.11 2.12 -6.46
CA VAL A 244 19.18 0.70 -6.14
C VAL A 244 18.69 0.52 -4.71
N GLU A 245 17.84 -0.48 -4.54
CA GLU A 245 17.41 -0.99 -3.25
C GLU A 245 17.46 -2.50 -3.23
N TYR A 246 17.41 -3.06 -2.03
CA TYR A 246 17.36 -4.50 -1.83
C TYR A 246 16.10 -4.85 -1.07
N CYS A 247 15.33 -5.77 -1.66
CA CYS A 247 14.38 -6.58 -0.93
C CYS A 247 15.17 -7.67 -0.18
N ASP A 248 14.64 -8.17 0.92
CA ASP A 248 15.18 -9.36 1.59
C ASP A 248 15.08 -10.60 0.66
N ASP A 249 15.04 -11.80 1.22
CA ASP A 249 14.96 -13.04 0.44
C ASP A 249 13.60 -13.30 -0.25
N ASP A 250 13.58 -14.32 -1.11
CA ASP A 250 12.35 -14.91 -1.66
C ASP A 250 11.76 -16.01 -0.76
N SER A 251 12.35 -16.21 0.44
CA SER A 251 11.98 -17.25 1.42
C SER A 251 12.20 -18.69 0.95
N ILE A 252 12.93 -18.86 -0.17
CA ILE A 252 13.46 -20.13 -0.66
C ILE A 252 14.99 -20.15 -0.55
N THR A 253 15.65 -19.05 -0.93
CA THR A 253 17.07 -18.80 -0.65
C THR A 253 17.22 -17.68 0.38
N ASP A 254 18.44 -17.42 0.88
CA ASP A 254 18.70 -16.32 1.81
C ASP A 254 19.25 -15.05 1.11
N ASP A 255 19.38 -15.09 -0.22
CA ASP A 255 20.02 -14.05 -1.02
C ASP A 255 19.18 -12.76 -1.05
N LEU A 256 19.84 -11.61 -1.03
CA LEU A 256 19.16 -10.32 -1.26
C LEU A 256 18.75 -10.21 -2.72
N ILE A 257 17.53 -9.72 -2.96
CA ILE A 257 17.02 -9.46 -4.30
C ILE A 257 17.29 -8.01 -4.65
N ARG A 258 18.05 -7.77 -5.72
CA ARG A 258 18.41 -6.43 -6.17
C ARG A 258 17.29 -5.83 -7.00
N MET A 259 16.80 -4.68 -6.55
CA MET A 259 15.87 -3.84 -7.29
C MET A 259 16.58 -2.59 -7.77
N GLU A 260 16.33 -2.20 -9.01
CA GLU A 260 16.82 -0.97 -9.60
C GLU A 260 15.72 -0.30 -10.39
N VAL A 261 15.64 1.01 -10.24
CA VAL A 261 14.78 1.85 -11.06
C VAL A 261 15.57 2.99 -11.66
N LYS A 262 15.26 3.30 -12.91
CA LYS A 262 15.69 4.50 -13.62
C LYS A 262 14.45 5.35 -13.90
N VAL A 263 14.41 6.54 -13.33
CA VAL A 263 13.32 7.51 -13.50
C VAL A 263 13.81 8.64 -14.40
N THR A 264 13.13 8.84 -15.53
CA THR A 264 13.39 9.93 -16.47
C THR A 264 12.22 10.90 -16.47
N ILE A 265 12.52 12.18 -16.28
CA ILE A 265 11.59 13.29 -16.53
C ILE A 265 12.06 13.98 -17.81
N ASP A 266 11.17 14.04 -18.80
CA ASP A 266 11.42 14.65 -20.12
C ASP A 266 10.24 15.54 -20.50
N GLY A 267 10.37 16.83 -20.21
CA GLY A 267 9.33 17.83 -20.41
C GLY A 267 8.11 17.54 -19.55
N ASP A 268 7.02 17.08 -20.18
CA ASP A 268 5.77 16.79 -19.50
C ASP A 268 5.51 15.28 -19.26
N ARG A 269 6.54 14.45 -19.48
CA ARG A 269 6.47 12.97 -19.36
C ARG A 269 7.37 12.43 -18.26
N MET A 270 6.87 11.40 -17.58
CA MET A 270 7.63 10.61 -16.61
C MET A 270 7.74 9.17 -17.11
N ILE A 271 8.97 8.66 -17.21
CA ILE A 271 9.27 7.29 -17.60
C ILE A 271 9.92 6.59 -16.41
N VAL A 272 9.36 5.45 -16.01
CA VAL A 272 9.86 4.61 -14.91
C VAL A 272 10.28 3.26 -15.47
N ASP A 273 11.57 2.97 -15.41
CA ASP A 273 12.18 1.78 -16.02
C ASP A 273 12.81 0.89 -14.95
N PHE A 274 12.24 -0.31 -14.77
CA PHE A 274 12.65 -1.31 -13.79
C PHE A 274 13.57 -2.39 -14.36
N ASN A 275 13.94 -2.32 -15.65
CA ASN A 275 14.71 -3.38 -16.33
C ASN A 275 16.16 -3.54 -15.81
N GLY A 276 16.64 -2.64 -14.95
CA GLY A 276 17.91 -2.84 -14.23
C GLY A 276 17.82 -3.82 -13.05
N SER A 277 16.61 -4.22 -12.65
CA SER A 277 16.39 -5.16 -11.52
C SER A 277 16.75 -6.59 -11.88
N ASP A 278 16.88 -7.44 -10.87
CA ASP A 278 16.99 -8.89 -11.06
C ASP A 278 15.80 -9.47 -11.85
N GLY A 279 16.00 -10.67 -12.39
CA GLY A 279 14.93 -11.47 -12.98
C GLY A 279 13.93 -11.97 -11.93
N ALA A 280 12.84 -12.57 -12.39
CA ALA A 280 11.90 -13.25 -11.50
C ALA A 280 12.63 -14.31 -10.67
N VAL A 281 12.32 -14.33 -9.37
CA VAL A 281 12.86 -15.27 -8.38
C VAL A 281 11.88 -16.41 -8.16
N LEU A 282 12.34 -17.47 -7.50
CA LEU A 282 11.54 -18.67 -7.33
C LEU A 282 10.38 -18.46 -6.34
N GLY A 283 10.65 -17.79 -5.21
CA GLY A 283 9.66 -17.54 -4.17
C GLY A 283 8.60 -16.47 -4.50
N PRO A 284 7.63 -16.24 -3.60
CA PRO A 284 6.38 -15.55 -3.93
C PRO A 284 6.43 -14.02 -3.90
N VAL A 285 7.60 -13.44 -4.11
CA VAL A 285 7.83 -11.99 -3.97
C VAL A 285 7.81 -11.24 -5.31
N ASN A 286 7.62 -11.95 -6.43
CA ASN A 286 7.57 -11.34 -7.76
C ASN A 286 6.33 -10.47 -7.92
N LEU A 287 6.46 -9.37 -8.66
CA LEU A 287 5.35 -8.45 -8.89
C LEU A 287 4.73 -8.66 -10.27
N PRO A 288 3.40 -8.84 -10.36
CA PRO A 288 2.67 -8.69 -11.61
C PRO A 288 2.81 -7.27 -12.16
N ILE A 289 2.83 -7.13 -13.48
CA ILE A 289 3.01 -5.83 -14.16
C ILE A 289 1.95 -4.79 -13.75
N GLY A 290 0.70 -5.20 -13.50
CA GLY A 290 -0.34 -4.30 -13.01
C GLY A 290 -0.01 -3.67 -11.65
N SER A 291 0.67 -4.40 -10.75
CA SER A 291 1.12 -3.88 -9.45
C SER A 291 2.26 -2.87 -9.64
N THR A 292 3.21 -3.18 -10.54
CA THR A 292 4.31 -2.28 -10.93
C THR A 292 3.80 -0.97 -11.55
N GLU A 293 2.79 -1.03 -12.41
CA GLU A 293 2.15 0.16 -12.97
C GLU A 293 1.48 1.01 -11.87
N SER A 294 0.77 0.36 -10.94
CA SER A 294 0.07 1.03 -9.84
C SER A 294 1.02 1.77 -8.92
N LEU A 295 2.17 1.16 -8.63
CA LEU A 295 3.25 1.76 -7.87
C LEU A 295 3.71 3.09 -8.51
N ALA A 296 4.05 3.06 -9.80
CA ALA A 296 4.50 4.24 -10.53
C ALA A 296 3.40 5.31 -10.64
N LYS A 297 2.13 4.92 -10.76
CA LYS A 297 0.99 5.83 -10.72
C LYS A 297 0.86 6.55 -9.38
N ALA A 298 1.00 5.83 -8.27
CA ALA A 298 0.96 6.42 -6.93
C ALA A 298 2.05 7.48 -6.76
N THR A 299 3.29 7.18 -7.16
CA THR A 299 4.40 8.14 -7.13
C THR A 299 4.14 9.34 -8.04
N LEU A 300 3.68 9.14 -9.28
CA LEU A 300 3.36 10.26 -10.17
C LEU A 300 2.26 11.16 -9.57
N LYS A 301 1.20 10.55 -9.01
CA LYS A 301 0.08 11.27 -8.41
C LYS A 301 0.54 12.13 -7.23
N GLU A 302 1.35 11.56 -6.35
CA GLU A 302 1.95 12.23 -5.20
C GLU A 302 2.74 13.47 -5.64
N LEU A 303 3.57 13.35 -6.66
CA LEU A 303 4.45 14.42 -7.12
C LEU A 303 3.73 15.55 -7.87
N THR A 304 2.60 15.25 -8.51
CA THR A 304 2.00 16.18 -9.49
C THR A 304 0.63 16.73 -9.08
N SER A 305 -0.17 15.94 -8.39
CA SER A 305 -1.58 16.30 -8.13
C SER A 305 -2.14 15.64 -6.86
N PRO A 306 -1.46 15.71 -5.70
CA PRO A 306 -1.82 14.95 -4.50
C PRO A 306 -3.19 15.32 -3.88
N HIS A 307 -3.77 16.45 -4.26
CA HIS A 307 -5.03 16.96 -3.70
C HIS A 307 -6.23 16.82 -4.65
N GLU A 308 -6.04 16.33 -5.87
CA GLU A 308 -7.12 16.16 -6.83
C GLU A 308 -7.67 14.72 -6.83
N PRO A 309 -8.99 14.52 -6.93
CA PRO A 309 -9.56 13.18 -7.12
C PRO A 309 -9.00 12.50 -8.37
N THR A 310 -8.59 11.24 -8.22
CA THR A 310 -7.98 10.46 -9.30
C THR A 310 -8.96 10.16 -10.44
N ASN A 311 -8.42 10.16 -11.66
CA ASN A 311 -9.06 9.71 -12.89
C ASN A 311 -7.97 9.36 -13.92
N ALA A 312 -8.36 8.73 -15.02
CA ALA A 312 -7.42 8.23 -16.04
C ALA A 312 -6.47 9.30 -16.61
N GLY A 313 -6.90 10.56 -16.64
CA GLY A 313 -6.12 11.66 -17.20
C GLY A 313 -4.79 11.86 -16.48
N HIS A 314 -4.77 11.66 -15.16
CA HIS A 314 -3.58 11.89 -14.33
C HIS A 314 -2.39 11.01 -14.70
N PHE A 315 -2.62 9.91 -15.40
CA PHE A 315 -1.60 8.90 -15.70
C PHE A 315 -1.22 8.84 -17.18
N ARG A 316 -1.82 9.67 -18.05
CA ARG A 316 -1.58 9.62 -19.52
C ARG A 316 -0.16 9.99 -19.96
N ASN A 317 0.60 10.63 -19.08
CA ASN A 317 1.99 11.03 -19.28
C ASN A 317 2.98 10.16 -18.49
N LEU A 318 2.53 9.02 -17.96
CA LEU A 318 3.36 8.00 -17.35
C LEU A 318 3.68 6.90 -18.36
N GLU A 319 4.94 6.51 -18.43
CA GLU A 319 5.37 5.27 -19.10
C GLU A 319 6.08 4.38 -18.08
N VAL A 320 5.69 3.10 -18.01
CA VAL A 320 6.30 2.11 -17.11
C VAL A 320 6.91 1.00 -17.95
N ARG A 321 8.16 0.65 -17.68
CA ARG A 321 8.92 -0.39 -18.39
C ARG A 321 9.38 -1.46 -17.42
N ALA A 322 8.98 -2.69 -17.71
CA ALA A 322 9.52 -3.92 -17.12
C ALA A 322 9.29 -5.05 -18.14
N ASP A 323 10.35 -5.71 -18.56
CA ASP A 323 10.29 -6.77 -19.58
C ASP A 323 9.73 -8.05 -18.96
N PRO A 324 8.94 -8.86 -19.70
CA PRO A 324 8.40 -10.11 -19.18
C PRO A 324 9.49 -11.02 -18.58
N GLY A 325 9.30 -11.46 -17.34
CA GLY A 325 10.28 -12.25 -16.59
C GLY A 325 11.26 -11.43 -15.75
N ASN A 326 11.17 -10.10 -15.78
CA ASN A 326 11.78 -9.24 -14.76
C ASN A 326 11.07 -9.43 -13.41
N PHE A 327 11.75 -9.15 -12.29
CA PHE A 327 11.15 -9.17 -10.95
C PHE A 327 9.87 -8.33 -10.82
N PHE A 328 9.81 -7.23 -11.58
CA PHE A 328 8.66 -6.31 -11.68
C PHE A 328 7.65 -6.67 -12.80
N HIS A 329 7.83 -7.81 -13.46
CA HIS A 329 6.91 -8.32 -14.48
C HIS A 329 6.88 -9.86 -14.44
N ALA A 330 6.31 -10.38 -13.36
CA ALA A 330 6.05 -11.80 -13.20
C ALA A 330 5.26 -12.35 -14.40
N VAL A 331 5.66 -13.53 -14.87
CA VAL A 331 4.95 -14.29 -15.91
C VAL A 331 4.67 -15.70 -15.42
N TYR A 332 3.65 -16.34 -15.98
CA TYR A 332 3.30 -17.70 -15.62
C TYR A 332 4.51 -18.66 -15.75
N PRO A 333 4.80 -19.52 -14.75
CA PRO A 333 4.04 -19.79 -13.52
C PRO A 333 4.60 -19.15 -12.23
N SER A 334 5.32 -18.03 -12.32
CA SER A 334 5.97 -17.36 -11.17
C SER A 334 5.05 -17.18 -9.97
N ALA A 335 5.55 -17.44 -8.76
CA ALA A 335 4.84 -17.18 -7.52
C ALA A 335 4.77 -15.67 -7.23
N THR A 336 3.63 -15.17 -6.73
CA THR A 336 3.33 -13.72 -6.60
C THR A 336 2.60 -13.35 -5.31
N PHE A 337 2.57 -14.24 -4.30
CA PHE A 337 1.71 -14.05 -3.14
C PHE A 337 2.13 -12.90 -2.20
N THR A 338 3.41 -12.79 -1.88
CA THR A 338 3.95 -11.89 -0.85
C THR A 338 4.56 -10.62 -1.45
N GLN A 339 3.71 -9.75 -2.00
CA GLN A 339 4.09 -8.57 -2.79
C GLN A 339 4.62 -7.36 -1.98
N TRP A 340 5.20 -7.59 -0.80
CA TRP A 340 5.86 -6.53 0.00
C TRP A 340 7.04 -5.86 -0.74
N SER A 341 7.59 -6.55 -1.75
CA SER A 341 8.53 -5.98 -2.72
C SER A 341 8.02 -4.67 -3.36
N ALA A 342 6.71 -4.51 -3.56
CA ALA A 342 6.14 -3.26 -4.09
C ALA A 342 6.32 -2.08 -3.12
N ILE A 343 6.23 -2.33 -1.80
CA ILE A 343 6.39 -1.30 -0.78
C ILE A 343 7.86 -0.83 -0.75
N VAL A 344 8.80 -1.77 -0.78
CA VAL A 344 10.24 -1.43 -0.85
C VAL A 344 10.56 -0.70 -2.17
N ALA A 345 9.90 -1.06 -3.27
CA ALA A 345 10.07 -0.37 -4.55
C ALA A 345 9.49 1.06 -4.56
N PHE A 346 8.46 1.35 -3.75
CA PHE A 346 7.94 2.71 -3.55
C PHE A 346 9.03 3.63 -2.97
N GLU A 347 9.68 3.16 -1.91
CA GLU A 347 10.83 3.83 -1.29
C GLU A 347 12.01 4.00 -2.26
N MET A 348 12.23 3.02 -3.13
CA MET A 348 13.26 3.10 -4.18
C MET A 348 12.97 4.20 -5.22
N LEU A 349 11.72 4.38 -5.62
CA LEU A 349 11.31 5.48 -6.52
C LEU A 349 11.56 6.85 -5.86
N HIS A 350 11.20 6.99 -4.59
CA HIS A 350 11.50 8.19 -3.82
C HIS A 350 13.01 8.44 -3.71
N LYS A 351 13.80 7.41 -3.41
CA LYS A 351 15.25 7.50 -3.34
C LYS A 351 15.89 8.02 -4.62
N ALA A 352 15.38 7.61 -5.79
CA ALA A 352 15.89 8.07 -7.08
C ALA A 352 15.71 9.59 -7.25
N LEU A 353 14.66 10.16 -6.68
CA LEU A 353 14.25 11.55 -6.89
C LEU A 353 14.55 12.47 -5.70
N ALA A 354 14.82 11.94 -4.51
CA ALA A 354 14.96 12.69 -3.27
C ALA A 354 16.11 13.73 -3.29
N GLY A 355 17.15 13.47 -4.10
CA GLY A 355 18.26 14.41 -4.28
C GLY A 355 17.90 15.66 -5.11
N VAL A 356 16.82 15.63 -5.89
CA VAL A 356 16.47 16.69 -6.85
C VAL A 356 15.07 17.27 -6.65
N ILE A 357 14.14 16.53 -6.03
CA ILE A 357 12.80 17.00 -5.69
C ILE A 357 12.73 17.27 -4.19
N ALA A 358 12.61 18.55 -3.83
CA ALA A 358 12.70 19.02 -2.45
C ALA A 358 11.60 18.48 -1.51
N SER A 359 10.42 18.13 -2.05
CA SER A 359 9.27 17.66 -1.28
C SER A 359 9.34 16.20 -0.86
N ILE A 360 10.30 15.43 -1.40
CA ILE A 360 10.45 14.01 -1.07
C ILE A 360 11.21 13.88 0.27
N PRO A 361 10.65 13.19 1.27
CA PRO A 361 11.33 12.95 2.54
C PRO A 361 12.47 11.92 2.41
N ALA A 362 13.21 11.70 3.49
CA ALA A 362 14.01 10.49 3.66
C ALA A 362 13.12 9.22 3.71
N SER A 363 13.72 8.03 3.83
CA SER A 363 12.96 6.78 3.85
C SER A 363 12.02 6.66 5.05
N SER A 364 10.83 6.10 4.85
CA SER A 364 9.82 5.91 5.91
C SER A 364 9.75 4.46 6.33
N GLY A 365 10.57 4.02 7.29
CA GLY A 365 10.59 2.64 7.79
C GLY A 365 11.12 1.61 6.78
N GLY A 366 11.17 1.95 5.49
CA GLY A 366 11.66 1.14 4.38
C GLY A 366 10.69 0.05 3.89
N ASP A 367 9.66 -0.26 4.68
CA ASP A 367 8.59 -1.23 4.38
C ASP A 367 7.40 -1.02 5.35
N GLU A 368 6.27 -1.72 5.14
CA GLU A 368 5.17 -1.84 6.11
C GLU A 368 5.27 -3.19 6.84
N PRO A 369 5.97 -3.26 7.99
CA PRO A 369 6.06 -4.46 8.78
C PRO A 369 4.70 -4.81 9.41
N GLY A 370 4.39 -6.10 9.48
CA GLY A 370 3.19 -6.57 10.14
C GLY A 370 3.35 -7.95 10.75
N PHE A 371 2.25 -8.46 11.29
CA PHE A 371 2.10 -9.86 11.62
C PHE A 371 0.71 -10.38 11.25
N MET A 372 0.63 -11.68 11.00
CA MET A 372 -0.64 -12.42 10.93
C MET A 372 -0.61 -13.53 11.97
N ALA A 373 -1.67 -13.62 12.77
CA ALA A 373 -1.84 -14.67 13.78
C ALA A 373 -2.98 -15.60 13.37
N LEU A 374 -2.72 -16.90 13.47
CA LEU A 374 -3.65 -17.95 13.14
C LEU A 374 -3.78 -18.91 14.33
N GLY A 375 -4.93 -19.55 14.45
CA GLY A 375 -5.12 -20.59 15.45
C GLY A 375 -6.57 -21.04 15.56
N HIS A 376 -6.79 -21.92 16.51
CA HIS A 376 -8.12 -22.37 16.90
C HIS A 376 -8.50 -21.71 18.23
N ASP A 377 -9.64 -21.03 18.27
CA ASP A 377 -10.14 -20.41 19.49
C ASP A 377 -10.93 -21.42 20.35
N PRO A 378 -10.39 -21.90 21.48
CA PRO A 378 -11.08 -22.88 22.32
C PRO A 378 -12.33 -22.30 23.00
N ARG A 379 -12.50 -20.97 23.04
CA ARG A 379 -13.70 -20.32 23.61
C ARG A 379 -14.90 -20.45 22.70
N THR A 380 -14.68 -20.40 21.39
CA THR A 380 -15.75 -20.41 20.37
C THR A 380 -15.77 -21.68 19.53
N GLY A 381 -14.72 -22.49 19.59
CA GLY A 381 -14.53 -23.67 18.75
C GLY A 381 -14.32 -23.35 17.27
N ARG A 382 -13.80 -22.15 16.96
CA ARG A 382 -13.65 -21.65 15.58
C ARG A 382 -12.20 -21.33 15.29
N ASP A 383 -11.79 -21.56 14.05
CA ASP A 383 -10.49 -21.08 13.57
C ASP A 383 -10.54 -19.57 13.35
N PHE A 384 -9.40 -18.92 13.56
CA PHE A 384 -9.22 -17.50 13.29
C PHE A 384 -7.96 -17.28 12.46
N VAL A 385 -8.01 -16.23 11.66
CA VAL A 385 -6.87 -15.60 11.02
C VAL A 385 -7.07 -14.11 11.19
N ILE A 386 -6.12 -13.45 11.85
CA ILE A 386 -6.11 -12.00 12.04
C ILE A 386 -4.80 -11.44 11.51
N SER A 387 -4.87 -10.30 10.84
CA SER A 387 -3.70 -9.59 10.30
C SER A 387 -3.64 -8.20 10.90
N ASN A 388 -2.43 -7.69 11.08
CA ASN A 388 -2.19 -6.32 11.52
C ASN A 388 -0.94 -5.74 10.85
N ASN A 389 -1.10 -4.55 10.28
CA ASN A 389 -0.01 -3.68 9.84
C ASN A 389 0.42 -2.80 11.00
N GLU A 390 1.72 -2.50 11.13
CA GLU A 390 2.25 -1.72 12.24
C GLU A 390 2.73 -0.35 11.79
N GLY A 391 2.44 0.66 12.59
CA GLY A 391 3.02 1.98 12.39
C GLY A 391 4.56 1.95 12.35
N ILE A 392 5.12 2.69 11.42
CA ILE A 392 6.55 2.92 11.21
C ILE A 392 6.90 4.39 11.48
N GLY A 393 8.19 4.71 11.53
CA GLY A 393 8.62 6.10 11.53
C GLY A 393 8.71 6.66 10.11
N TRP A 394 8.07 7.80 9.82
CA TRP A 394 8.22 8.48 8.54
C TRP A 394 9.58 9.16 8.43
N GLY A 395 10.12 9.26 7.22
CA GLY A 395 11.37 9.96 6.98
C GLY A 395 11.28 11.46 7.26
N ALA A 396 12.37 12.04 7.74
CA ALA A 396 12.47 13.48 7.93
C ALA A 396 12.49 14.20 6.57
N THR A 397 11.95 15.41 6.54
CA THR A 397 12.08 16.31 5.39
C THR A 397 13.21 17.31 5.61
N ARG A 398 13.46 18.14 4.61
CA ARG A 398 14.37 19.27 4.74
C ARG A 398 13.89 20.38 5.69
N ASP A 399 12.62 20.35 6.09
CA ASP A 399 11.97 21.44 6.81
C ASP A 399 11.37 21.01 8.16
N HIS A 400 11.12 19.72 8.38
CA HIS A 400 10.56 19.20 9.62
C HIS A 400 10.89 17.74 9.90
N ASP A 401 10.69 17.33 11.15
CA ASP A 401 10.84 15.94 11.60
C ASP A 401 9.82 15.01 10.94
N GLY A 402 10.17 13.74 10.83
CA GLY A 402 9.25 12.70 10.38
C GLY A 402 8.19 12.36 11.44
N ALA A 403 6.99 12.00 10.98
CA ALA A 403 5.91 11.58 11.85
C ALA A 403 6.20 10.21 12.51
N ASN A 404 5.89 10.10 13.81
CA ASN A 404 6.11 8.87 14.58
C ASN A 404 4.94 7.88 14.38
N ALA A 405 5.22 6.59 14.32
CA ALA A 405 4.24 5.49 14.37
C ALA A 405 3.05 5.62 13.40
N GLN A 406 3.33 6.02 12.16
CA GLN A 406 2.32 6.15 11.09
C GLN A 406 2.38 4.95 10.13
N GLN A 407 1.27 4.68 9.44
CA GLN A 407 1.28 3.72 8.33
C GLN A 407 2.19 4.22 7.21
N HIS A 408 2.87 3.30 6.54
CA HIS A 408 3.78 3.56 5.43
C HIS A 408 3.06 4.39 4.35
N PRO A 409 3.74 5.35 3.70
CA PRO A 409 3.09 6.23 2.73
C PRO A 409 2.36 5.51 1.57
N SER A 410 2.85 4.35 1.13
CA SER A 410 2.14 3.49 0.14
C SER A 410 0.82 2.89 0.66
N GLN A 411 0.52 3.06 1.94
CA GLN A 411 -0.68 2.60 2.63
C GLN A 411 -1.25 3.70 3.55
N SER A 412 -1.04 4.97 3.22
CA SER A 412 -1.29 6.13 4.11
C SER A 412 -2.72 6.30 4.66
N VAL A 413 -3.72 5.61 4.09
CA VAL A 413 -5.11 5.64 4.58
C VAL A 413 -5.45 4.51 5.55
N VAL A 414 -4.55 3.53 5.71
CA VAL A 414 -4.72 2.38 6.59
C VAL A 414 -4.75 2.85 8.04
N ARG A 415 -5.44 2.08 8.88
CA ARG A 415 -5.54 2.33 10.31
C ARG A 415 -4.89 1.22 11.10
N ASN A 416 -4.31 1.57 12.24
CA ASN A 416 -3.91 0.58 13.23
C ASN A 416 -5.16 -0.12 13.79
N THR A 417 -5.11 -1.43 13.93
CA THR A 417 -6.23 -2.21 14.47
C THR A 417 -6.25 -2.08 16.00
N PRO A 418 -7.40 -1.75 16.62
CA PRO A 418 -7.50 -1.69 18.08
C PRO A 418 -7.12 -3.03 18.73
N ILE A 419 -6.32 -2.99 19.79
CA ILE A 419 -5.89 -4.21 20.51
C ILE A 419 -7.08 -5.03 21.01
N GLU A 420 -8.15 -4.36 21.45
CA GLU A 420 -9.38 -4.99 21.93
C GLU A 420 -10.05 -5.81 20.82
N VAL A 421 -10.00 -5.36 19.57
CA VAL A 421 -10.53 -6.10 18.42
C VAL A 421 -9.68 -7.33 18.16
N LEU A 422 -8.35 -7.19 18.15
CA LEU A 422 -7.42 -8.30 17.92
C LEU A 422 -7.56 -9.38 19.00
N GLU A 423 -7.57 -9.01 20.27
CA GLU A 423 -7.70 -9.94 21.40
C GLU A 423 -9.10 -10.58 21.47
N HIS A 424 -10.15 -9.82 21.17
CA HIS A 424 -11.50 -10.37 21.19
C HIS A 424 -11.70 -11.44 20.10
N LYS A 425 -11.12 -11.23 18.92
CA LYS A 425 -11.28 -12.08 17.73
C LYS A 425 -10.30 -13.24 17.63
N SER A 426 -9.38 -13.39 18.58
CA SER A 426 -8.32 -14.41 18.51
C SER A 426 -7.88 -14.88 19.89
N THR A 427 -6.86 -15.74 19.93
CA THR A 427 -6.24 -16.22 21.17
C THR A 427 -4.86 -15.59 21.39
N ILE A 428 -4.72 -14.30 21.12
CA ILE A 428 -3.51 -13.54 21.45
C ILE A 428 -3.81 -12.50 22.53
N PHE A 429 -2.76 -12.08 23.23
CA PHE A 429 -2.84 -11.03 24.26
C PHE A 429 -1.67 -10.08 24.13
N HIS A 430 -1.94 -8.78 24.09
CA HIS A 430 -0.93 -7.74 23.96
C HIS A 430 -0.37 -7.38 25.34
N GLU A 431 0.91 -7.68 25.56
CA GLU A 431 1.59 -7.33 26.80
C GLU A 431 2.18 -5.92 26.75
N ARG A 432 2.57 -5.44 25.55
CA ARG A 432 3.13 -4.09 25.33
C ARG A 432 2.76 -3.56 23.95
N LEU A 433 2.53 -2.25 23.86
CA LEU A 433 2.47 -1.46 22.64
C LEU A 433 3.04 -0.08 22.93
N GLU A 434 4.25 0.19 22.46
CA GLU A 434 5.03 1.36 22.86
C GLU A 434 5.80 1.92 21.66
N LEU A 435 6.13 3.22 21.70
CA LEU A 435 7.13 3.79 20.78
C LEU A 435 8.51 3.23 21.12
N ILE A 436 9.40 3.14 20.13
CA ILE A 436 10.79 2.70 20.32
C ILE A 436 11.69 3.94 20.39
N PRO A 437 12.18 4.34 21.58
CA PRO A 437 13.17 5.41 21.68
C PRO A 437 14.38 5.14 20.80
N ASP A 438 14.96 6.19 20.22
CA ASP A 438 16.14 6.16 19.36
C ASP A 438 16.00 5.36 18.05
N SER A 439 14.80 4.91 17.69
CA SER A 439 14.58 4.15 16.43
C SER A 439 14.54 5.04 15.18
N GLY A 440 14.26 6.33 15.34
CA GLY A 440 14.28 7.31 14.26
C GLY A 440 15.71 7.73 13.92
N GLY A 441 16.01 7.83 12.62
CA GLY A 441 17.29 8.31 12.13
C GLY A 441 17.58 9.72 12.62
N ALA A 442 18.73 9.91 13.27
CA ALA A 442 19.14 11.22 13.75
C ALA A 442 19.45 12.17 12.59
N GLY A 443 19.11 13.44 12.73
CA GLY A 443 19.44 14.47 11.76
C GLY A 443 19.17 15.86 12.32
N LYS A 444 19.45 16.91 11.55
CA LYS A 444 18.92 18.25 11.83
C LYS A 444 17.41 18.15 12.06
N PHE A 445 16.75 17.40 11.17
CA PHE A 445 15.42 16.87 11.38
C PHE A 445 15.50 15.35 11.57
N ARG A 446 14.85 14.85 12.61
CA ARG A 446 14.87 13.44 12.99
C ARG A 446 13.79 12.69 12.21
N GLY A 447 14.08 11.48 11.75
CA GLY A 447 13.03 10.59 11.26
C GLY A 447 12.09 10.15 12.39
N GLY A 448 10.84 9.86 12.09
CA GLY A 448 9.88 9.38 13.08
C GLY A 448 10.36 8.12 13.79
N VAL A 449 9.92 7.92 15.04
CA VAL A 449 10.18 6.66 15.76
C VAL A 449 9.18 5.56 15.36
N GLY A 450 9.65 4.32 15.37
CA GLY A 450 8.86 3.12 15.17
C GLY A 450 8.15 2.65 16.45
N VAL A 451 7.54 1.47 16.36
CA VAL A 451 6.64 0.86 17.35
C VAL A 451 7.15 -0.52 17.73
N LEU A 452 7.05 -0.84 19.03
CA LEU A 452 7.22 -2.16 19.58
C LEU A 452 5.86 -2.70 20.00
N ARG A 453 5.53 -3.89 19.50
CA ARG A 453 4.39 -4.69 19.97
C ARG A 453 4.87 -6.02 20.53
N GLN A 454 4.49 -6.34 21.75
CA GLN A 454 4.76 -7.65 22.36
C GLN A 454 3.45 -8.40 22.57
N VAL A 455 3.38 -9.61 22.03
CA VAL A 455 2.17 -10.43 22.04
C VAL A 455 2.48 -11.80 22.62
N ARG A 456 1.57 -12.32 23.44
CA ARG A 456 1.58 -13.68 23.99
C ARG A 456 0.41 -14.48 23.44
N TYR A 457 0.66 -15.73 23.05
CA TYR A 457 -0.39 -16.67 22.66
C TYR A 457 -1.08 -17.25 23.90
N LEU A 458 -2.41 -17.28 23.89
CA LEU A 458 -3.24 -17.87 24.94
C LEU A 458 -3.64 -19.33 24.65
N ALA A 459 -3.54 -19.74 23.39
CA ALA A 459 -3.73 -21.10 22.90
C ALA A 459 -2.68 -21.38 21.81
N ASP A 460 -2.51 -22.66 21.44
CA ASP A 460 -1.62 -23.04 20.34
C ASP A 460 -2.09 -22.43 19.02
N GLY A 461 -1.13 -22.00 18.18
CA GLY A 461 -1.41 -21.37 16.89
C GLY A 461 -0.15 -21.15 16.06
N GLU A 462 -0.21 -20.20 15.14
CA GLU A 462 0.92 -19.81 14.28
C GLU A 462 1.00 -18.29 14.16
N VAL A 463 2.22 -17.77 14.01
CA VAL A 463 2.49 -16.37 13.65
C VAL A 463 3.25 -16.32 12.33
N LEU A 464 2.87 -15.37 11.48
CA LEU A 464 3.60 -15.00 10.28
C LEU A 464 4.14 -13.59 10.50
N SER A 465 5.44 -13.42 10.38
CA SER A 465 6.08 -12.11 10.27
C SER A 465 6.07 -11.68 8.80
N MET A 466 5.64 -10.45 8.53
CA MET A 466 5.55 -9.88 7.18
C MET A 466 6.50 -8.69 7.09
N LYS A 467 7.69 -8.91 6.53
CA LYS A 467 8.76 -7.89 6.38
C LYS A 467 9.66 -8.30 5.23
N LYS A 468 9.98 -7.36 4.34
CA LYS A 468 10.99 -7.53 3.29
C LYS A 468 12.11 -6.49 3.35
N LYS A 469 12.17 -5.72 4.43
CA LYS A 469 13.23 -4.75 4.74
C LYS A 469 13.83 -4.95 6.14
N SER A 470 14.24 -6.18 6.43
CA SER A 470 14.83 -6.58 7.72
C SER A 470 16.35 -6.76 7.68
N LYS A 471 16.94 -6.98 6.48
CA LYS A 471 18.38 -7.20 6.29
C LYS A 471 19.15 -5.93 5.90
N THR A 472 18.45 -4.88 5.46
CA THR A 472 19.05 -3.62 5.00
C THR A 472 18.36 -2.41 5.63
N ARG A 473 19.11 -1.32 5.83
CA ARG A 473 18.63 -0.13 6.53
C ARG A 473 17.78 0.76 5.62
N PRO A 474 16.74 1.43 6.15
CA PRO A 474 16.11 2.56 5.48
C PRO A 474 17.12 3.69 5.25
N TRP A 475 17.06 4.33 4.08
CA TRP A 475 18.03 5.37 3.69
C TRP A 475 17.71 6.73 4.31
N ALA A 476 18.75 7.56 4.46
CA ALA A 476 18.68 8.92 5.00
C ALA A 476 19.11 9.97 3.98
N LEU A 477 18.95 11.26 4.31
CA LEU A 477 19.24 12.37 3.40
C LEU A 477 20.19 13.40 4.00
N ASP A 478 21.03 13.98 3.13
CA ASP A 478 21.88 15.15 3.42
C ASP A 478 22.73 15.04 4.69
N GLY A 479 23.27 13.84 4.97
CA GLY A 479 24.07 13.58 6.17
C GLY A 479 23.27 13.26 7.43
N GLY A 480 21.95 13.06 7.31
CA GLY A 480 21.15 12.37 8.31
C GLY A 480 21.55 10.90 8.45
N HIS A 481 21.22 10.31 9.58
CA HIS A 481 21.55 8.93 9.92
C HIS A 481 20.43 7.98 9.50
N GLU A 482 20.83 6.77 9.11
CA GLU A 482 19.93 5.66 8.80
C GLU A 482 19.46 4.96 10.09
N PRO A 483 18.16 4.65 10.22
CA PRO A 483 17.63 3.88 11.35
C PRO A 483 17.97 2.38 11.21
N GLU A 484 17.85 1.64 12.31
CA GLU A 484 17.93 0.18 12.28
C GLU A 484 16.70 -0.44 11.58
N PRO A 485 16.86 -1.59 10.90
CA PRO A 485 15.77 -2.23 10.18
C PRO A 485 14.70 -2.82 11.10
N SER A 486 13.51 -3.06 10.53
CA SER A 486 12.42 -3.74 11.23
C SER A 486 12.77 -5.20 11.51
N GLU A 487 12.34 -5.73 12.65
CA GLU A 487 12.56 -7.14 13.01
C GLU A 487 11.37 -7.74 13.78
N MET A 488 11.20 -9.06 13.70
CA MET A 488 10.42 -9.80 14.68
C MET A 488 11.34 -10.71 15.50
N VAL A 489 11.19 -10.67 16.82
CA VAL A 489 11.85 -11.59 17.75
C VAL A 489 10.83 -12.64 18.19
N LEU A 490 11.03 -13.89 17.77
CA LEU A 490 10.24 -15.04 18.18
C LEU A 490 10.80 -15.63 19.48
N TRP A 491 9.90 -16.06 20.37
CA TRP A 491 10.20 -16.70 21.66
C TRP A 491 11.25 -15.96 22.51
N PRO A 492 11.09 -14.65 22.74
CA PRO A 492 12.05 -13.83 23.48
C PRO A 492 12.28 -14.36 24.89
N GLY A 493 13.53 -14.34 25.34
CA GLY A 493 13.92 -14.79 26.68
C GLY A 493 13.98 -16.30 26.85
N THR A 494 14.02 -17.06 25.75
CA THR A 494 14.19 -18.53 25.75
C THR A 494 15.40 -18.94 24.91
N ASP A 495 15.88 -20.18 25.08
CA ASP A 495 17.04 -20.71 24.34
C ASP A 495 16.78 -20.87 22.83
N ARG A 496 15.51 -20.83 22.39
CA ARG A 496 15.13 -20.88 20.98
C ARG A 496 14.83 -19.50 20.37
N ALA A 497 15.14 -18.41 21.07
CA ALA A 497 14.86 -17.06 20.58
C ALA A 497 15.50 -16.82 19.19
N LYS A 498 14.74 -16.22 18.26
CA LYS A 498 15.19 -15.99 16.89
C LYS A 498 14.71 -14.63 16.37
N ARG A 499 15.59 -13.90 15.68
CA ARG A 499 15.24 -12.71 14.89
C ARG A 499 14.91 -13.12 13.46
N VAL A 500 13.81 -12.61 12.92
CA VAL A 500 13.33 -12.98 11.59
C VAL A 500 12.80 -11.77 10.81
N GLY A 501 12.95 -11.84 9.48
CA GLY A 501 12.25 -11.00 8.51
C GLY A 501 10.87 -11.58 8.19
N MET A 502 10.64 -11.98 6.93
CA MET A 502 9.46 -12.78 6.58
C MET A 502 9.62 -14.22 7.07
N TYR A 503 8.69 -14.72 7.88
CA TYR A 503 8.81 -16.05 8.46
C TYR A 503 7.49 -16.58 9.01
N ARG A 504 7.27 -17.90 8.97
CA ARG A 504 6.15 -18.59 9.62
C ARG A 504 6.66 -19.43 10.79
N ALA A 505 6.04 -19.28 11.97
CA ALA A 505 6.42 -20.03 13.16
C ALA A 505 5.21 -20.57 13.91
N ALA A 506 5.31 -21.81 14.38
CA ALA A 506 4.35 -22.40 15.31
C ALA A 506 4.54 -21.84 16.72
N MET A 507 3.43 -21.49 17.36
CA MET A 507 3.38 -20.86 18.68
C MET A 507 2.60 -21.76 19.64
N LYS A 508 3.14 -21.99 20.83
CA LYS A 508 2.45 -22.68 21.92
C LYS A 508 1.78 -21.69 22.86
N ALA A 509 0.76 -22.14 23.59
CA ALA A 509 0.21 -21.33 24.67
C ALA A 509 1.32 -20.86 25.63
N GLY A 510 1.38 -19.55 25.88
CA GLY A 510 2.42 -18.89 26.67
C GLY A 510 3.61 -18.37 25.86
N ASP A 511 3.81 -18.82 24.62
CA ASP A 511 4.85 -18.28 23.75
C ASP A 511 4.59 -16.82 23.39
N ARG A 512 5.68 -16.09 23.12
CA ARG A 512 5.65 -14.68 22.79
C ARG A 512 6.34 -14.38 21.47
N PHE A 513 5.95 -13.28 20.85
CA PHE A 513 6.76 -12.59 19.86
C PHE A 513 6.83 -11.10 20.18
N ILE A 514 7.91 -10.45 19.73
CA ILE A 514 8.06 -8.99 19.75
C ILE A 514 8.21 -8.53 18.31
N ASN A 515 7.28 -7.70 17.85
CA ASN A 515 7.35 -7.03 16.57
C ASN A 515 7.94 -5.63 16.78
N ARG A 516 9.06 -5.32 16.11
CA ARG A 516 9.75 -4.02 16.21
C ARG A 516 9.82 -3.41 14.83
N THR A 517 9.29 -2.21 14.68
CA THR A 517 9.33 -1.49 13.42
C THR A 517 10.48 -0.50 13.35
N ALA A 518 10.99 -0.28 12.15
CA ALA A 518 12.01 0.73 11.88
C ALA A 518 11.43 2.15 12.05
N GLY A 519 12.31 3.08 12.44
CA GLY A 519 12.03 4.50 12.31
C GLY A 519 12.24 4.99 10.88
N GLY A 520 12.07 6.30 10.68
CA GLY A 520 12.38 6.96 9.41
C GLY A 520 13.83 7.40 9.31
N GLY A 521 14.32 7.63 8.10
CA GLY A 521 15.62 8.26 7.84
C GLY A 521 15.69 9.69 8.38
N GLY A 522 16.85 10.08 8.91
CA GLY A 522 17.11 11.46 9.31
C GLY A 522 17.42 12.37 8.10
N TYR A 523 17.31 13.68 8.30
CA TYR A 523 17.72 14.70 7.33
C TYR A 523 18.73 15.66 7.94
N GLY A 524 19.85 15.90 7.25
CA GLY A 524 20.85 16.88 7.68
C GLY A 524 21.73 16.37 8.83
N ASN A 525 22.83 17.07 9.11
CA ASN A 525 23.73 16.70 10.21
C ASN A 525 23.02 16.84 11.59
N PRO A 526 23.00 15.80 12.46
CA PRO A 526 22.39 15.86 13.79
C PRO A 526 22.90 16.99 14.70
N LEU A 527 24.17 17.39 14.56
CA LEU A 527 24.74 18.49 15.36
C LEU A 527 24.16 19.87 14.99
N ASP A 528 23.49 19.98 13.84
CA ASP A 528 22.80 21.19 13.40
C ASP A 528 21.34 21.26 13.91
N ARG A 529 20.84 20.21 14.58
CA ARG A 529 19.51 20.21 15.21
C ARG A 529 19.46 21.26 16.32
N ASP A 530 18.31 21.93 16.45
CA ASP A 530 18.02 22.82 17.57
C ASP A 530 18.12 22.06 18.90
N PRO A 531 19.02 22.44 19.83
CA PRO A 531 19.11 21.80 21.14
C PRO A 531 17.81 21.78 21.93
N ALA A 532 16.95 22.79 21.79
CA ALA A 532 15.66 22.82 22.47
C ALA A 532 14.73 21.70 21.97
N ALA A 533 14.77 21.42 20.66
CA ALA A 533 14.05 20.29 20.08
C ALA A 533 14.60 18.94 20.56
N VAL A 534 15.92 18.81 20.76
CA VAL A 534 16.53 17.60 21.35
C VAL A 534 16.07 17.39 22.80
N VAL A 535 16.01 18.46 23.60
CA VAL A 535 15.49 18.37 24.97
C VAL A 535 14.02 17.94 24.97
N ALA A 536 13.20 18.48 24.07
CA ALA A 536 11.81 18.06 23.91
C ALA A 536 11.69 16.58 23.51
N ASP A 537 12.49 16.11 22.53
CA ASP A 537 12.52 14.70 22.13
C ASP A 537 12.88 13.77 23.31
N VAL A 538 13.75 14.21 24.23
CA VAL A 538 14.12 13.45 25.44
C VAL A 538 12.99 13.41 26.46
N LEU A 539 12.27 14.51 26.64
CA LEU A 539 11.12 14.58 27.54
C LEU A 539 9.93 13.76 27.02
N ASP A 540 9.73 13.75 25.70
CA ASP A 540 8.68 12.98 25.03
C ASP A 540 9.05 11.48 24.87
N GLY A 541 10.30 11.11 25.16
CA GLY A 541 10.79 9.73 25.08
C GLY A 541 11.07 9.24 23.67
N TYR A 542 11.16 10.13 22.67
CA TYR A 542 11.57 9.77 21.31
C TYR A 542 13.08 9.52 21.21
N VAL A 543 13.86 10.26 22.00
CA VAL A 543 15.32 10.16 22.08
C VAL A 543 15.72 9.91 23.53
N THR A 544 16.67 9.01 23.78
CA THR A 544 17.20 8.81 25.14
C THR A 544 18.23 9.89 25.48
N ALA A 545 18.44 10.17 26.77
CA ALA A 545 19.48 11.13 27.20
C ALA A 545 20.89 10.72 26.70
N GLU A 546 21.17 9.42 26.63
CA GLU A 546 22.44 8.90 26.08
C GLU A 546 22.57 9.22 24.59
N SER A 547 21.51 8.98 23.81
CA SER A 547 21.50 9.29 22.38
C SER A 547 21.49 10.79 22.09
N ALA A 548 20.89 11.61 22.96
CA ALA A 548 20.98 13.07 22.89
C ALA A 548 22.43 13.55 22.98
N GLU A 549 23.20 13.01 23.92
CA GLU A 549 24.62 13.33 24.07
C GLU A 549 25.43 12.78 22.89
N ARG A 550 25.25 11.51 22.55
CA ARG A 550 26.06 10.78 21.57
C ARG A 550 25.82 11.26 20.13
N LEU A 551 24.56 11.45 19.73
CA LEU A 551 24.18 11.73 18.34
C LEU A 551 24.05 13.23 18.08
N TYR A 552 23.44 13.97 19.01
CA TYR A 552 23.13 15.40 18.82
C TYR A 552 24.10 16.32 19.55
N GLY A 553 24.98 15.79 20.40
CA GLY A 553 25.91 16.58 21.19
C GLY A 553 25.22 17.46 22.24
N VAL A 554 24.08 17.02 22.76
CA VAL A 554 23.27 17.74 23.76
C VAL A 554 23.17 16.90 25.02
N ILE A 555 23.77 17.38 26.11
CA ILE A 555 23.67 16.74 27.43
C ILE A 555 22.51 17.40 28.17
N VAL A 556 21.44 16.63 28.44
CA VAL A 556 20.20 17.12 29.06
C VAL A 556 20.28 16.94 30.58
N ASN A 557 20.16 18.03 31.33
CA ASN A 557 20.17 18.02 32.80
C ASN A 557 18.75 18.13 33.39
N GLY A 558 17.77 18.55 32.58
CA GLY A 558 16.36 18.70 32.96
C GLY A 558 15.58 19.51 31.92
N PRO A 559 14.28 19.77 32.16
CA PRO A 559 13.48 20.59 31.24
C PRO A 559 14.08 21.98 31.04
N GLY A 560 14.45 22.32 29.79
CA GLY A 560 15.06 23.60 29.44
C GLY A 560 16.53 23.77 29.85
N ASP A 561 17.15 22.78 30.50
CA ASP A 561 18.56 22.82 30.92
C ASP A 561 19.37 21.78 30.15
N TRP A 562 20.29 22.26 29.32
CA TRP A 562 21.20 21.44 28.54
C TRP A 562 22.57 22.11 28.38
N ARG A 563 23.59 21.29 28.10
CA ARG A 563 24.93 21.78 27.74
C ARG A 563 25.46 21.10 26.46
N PRO A 564 26.22 21.81 25.61
CA PRO A 564 26.79 21.21 24.41
C PRO A 564 27.95 20.27 24.75
N THR A 565 28.13 19.23 23.94
CA THR A 565 29.38 18.48 23.90
C THR A 565 30.48 19.27 23.17
N PRO A 566 31.76 18.90 23.33
CA PRO A 566 32.85 19.49 22.55
C PRO A 566 32.64 19.39 21.03
N ALA A 567 32.08 18.27 20.55
CA ALA A 567 31.80 18.06 19.13
C ALA A 567 30.77 19.07 18.58
N ARG A 568 29.66 19.30 19.31
CA ARG A 568 28.68 20.33 18.94
C ARG A 568 29.29 21.73 18.95
N THR A 569 30.13 22.03 19.95
CA THR A 569 30.80 23.33 20.05
C THR A 569 31.74 23.59 18.87
N ALA A 570 32.49 22.56 18.44
CA ALA A 570 33.35 22.63 17.27
C ALA A 570 32.55 22.85 15.98
N ARG A 571 31.43 22.11 15.79
CA ARG A 571 30.52 22.28 14.65
C ARG A 571 29.96 23.70 14.55
N ALA A 572 29.49 24.26 15.66
CA ALA A 572 28.96 25.63 15.70
C ALA A 572 30.01 26.67 15.27
N THR A 573 31.27 26.46 15.63
CA THR A 573 32.39 27.34 15.23
C THR A 573 32.68 27.23 13.73
N GLU A 574 32.69 26.01 13.17
CA GLU A 574 32.89 25.76 11.74
C GLU A 574 31.80 26.42 10.88
N VAL A 575 30.54 26.23 11.26
CA VAL A 575 29.39 26.82 10.56
C VAL A 575 29.49 28.35 10.59
N SER A 576 29.78 28.95 11.75
CA SER A 576 29.94 30.41 11.85
C SER A 576 31.09 30.96 10.99
N ARG A 577 32.16 30.20 10.79
CA ARG A 577 33.27 30.62 9.92
C ARG A 577 32.86 30.61 8.45
N ARG A 578 32.18 29.55 8.00
CA ARG A 578 31.69 29.45 6.61
C ARG A 578 30.69 30.55 6.26
N THR A 579 29.80 30.92 7.17
CA THR A 579 28.83 32.03 6.97
C THR A 579 29.49 33.41 6.93
N LYS A 580 30.72 33.56 7.43
CA LYS A 580 31.48 34.83 7.37
C LYS A 580 32.39 34.94 6.13
N GLU A 581 32.67 33.81 5.47
CA GLU A 581 33.61 33.72 4.33
C GLU A 581 32.90 33.67 2.97
N GLY A 582 31.57 33.45 2.93
CA GLY A 582 30.73 33.50 1.72
C GLY A 582 29.70 34.60 1.82
#